data_AF-A0A7X0REP7-F1
#
_entry.id   AF-A0A7X0REP7-F1
#
_cell.length_a   1.000
_cell.length_b   1.000
_cell.length_c   1.000
_cell.angle_alpha   90.00
_cell.angle_beta   90.00
_cell.angle_gamma   90.00
#
_symmetry.space_group_name_H-M   'P 1'
#
loop_
_entity.id
_entity.type
_entity.pdbx_description
1 polymer ?
#
loop_
_entity_poly.entity_id
_entity_poly.type
_entity_poly.pdbx_seq_one_letter_code
_entity_poly.pdbx_strand_id
1 'polypeptide(L)' 'MTTTASPRLIDDLNVLHSSFVEGINRAVEGGDLVRAVELAQVYDVEATRMVAEREGKTHLLPLRRR' A
#
# COMPACT_ATOMS: atom_id res chain seq x y z
N MET A 1 -17.80 -9.73 26.77
CA MET A 1 -17.52 -8.62 25.85
C MET A 1 -16.35 -9.05 24.98
N THR A 2 -16.61 -9.51 23.76
CA THR A 2 -15.54 -9.84 22.80
C THR A 2 -15.12 -8.55 22.12
N THR A 3 -14.10 -7.90 22.65
CA THR A 3 -13.43 -6.79 21.97
C THR A 3 -12.65 -7.40 20.81
N THR A 4 -13.20 -7.38 19.60
CA THR A 4 -12.45 -7.66 18.39
C THR A 4 -11.35 -6.61 18.31
N ALA A 5 -10.10 -6.99 18.59
CA ALA A 5 -8.98 -6.08 18.42
C ALA A 5 -8.88 -5.74 16.93
N SER A 6 -9.17 -4.49 16.55
CA SER A 6 -8.88 -4.03 15.18
C SER A 6 -7.39 -4.24 14.91
N PRO A 7 -7.03 -4.82 13.75
CA PRO A 7 -5.63 -4.99 13.39
C PRO A 7 -4.89 -3.65 13.50
N ARG A 8 -3.65 -3.72 13.99
CA ARG A 8 -2.82 -2.51 14.10
C ARG A 8 -2.46 -2.10 12.68
N LEU A 9 -2.39 -0.79 12.42
CA LEU A 9 -1.99 -0.26 11.11
C LEU A 9 -0.69 -0.89 10.60
N ILE A 10 0.26 -1.16 11.49
CA ILE A 10 1.52 -1.80 11.12
C ILE A 10 1.33 -3.23 10.58
N ASP A 11 0.35 -3.98 11.09
CA ASP A 11 0.06 -5.33 10.61
C ASP A 11 -0.54 -5.26 9.19
N ASP A 12 -1.45 -4.32 8.95
CA ASP A 12 -2.04 -4.10 7.62
C ASP A 12 -0.99 -3.60 6.60
N LEU A 13 -0.09 -2.70 7.03
CA LEU A 13 1.02 -2.21 6.19
C LEU A 13 2.02 -3.33 5.86
N ASN A 14 2.27 -4.25 6.79
CA ASN A 14 3.12 -5.42 6.51
C ASN A 14 2.48 -6.32 5.45
N VAL A 15 1.17 -6.56 5.52
CA VAL A 15 0.46 -7.34 4.50
C VAL A 15 0.53 -6.66 3.13
N LEU A 16 0.28 -5.35 3.08
CA LEU A 16 0.43 -4.55 1.85
C LEU A 16 1.84 -4.69 1.28
N HIS A 17 2.86 -4.47 2.12
CA HIS A 17 4.26 -4.53 1.74
C HIS A 17 4.64 -5.89 1.16
N SER A 18 4.29 -6.99 1.83
CA SER A 18 4.58 -8.35 1.36
C SER A 18 3.96 -8.62 -0.01
N SER A 19 2.71 -8.21 -0.23
CA SER A 19 2.03 -8.42 -1.52
C SER A 19 2.70 -7.64 -2.66
N PHE A 20 3.07 -6.38 -2.43
CA PHE A 20 3.74 -5.58 -3.45
C PHE A 20 5.17 -6.04 -3.72
N VAL A 21 5.94 -6.45 -2.71
CA VAL A 21 7.27 -7.04 -2.89
C VAL A 21 7.19 -8.30 -3.74
N GLU A 22 6.22 -9.19 -3.46
CA GLU A 22 6.01 -10.41 -4.25
C GLU A 22 5.67 -10.09 -5.72
N GLY A 23 4.79 -9.10 -5.95
CA GLY A 23 4.43 -8.66 -7.30
C GLY A 23 5.61 -8.02 -8.06
N ILE A 24 6.38 -7.16 -7.40
CA ILE A 24 7.56 -6.50 -7.97
C ILE A 24 8.62 -7.53 -8.35
N ASN A 25 8.91 -8.48 -7.44
CA ASN A 25 9.90 -9.53 -7.70
C ASN A 25 9.50 -10.37 -8.91
N ARG A 26 8.23 -10.78 -9.01
CA ARG A 26 7.71 -11.49 -10.20
C ARG A 26 7.88 -10.69 -11.48
N ALA A 27 7.59 -9.39 -11.46
CA ALA A 27 7.75 -8.52 -12.62
C ALA A 27 9.22 -8.41 -13.05
N VAL A 28 10.14 -8.24 -12.08
CA VAL A 28 11.59 -8.19 -12.34
C VAL A 28 12.10 -9.52 -12.89
N GLU A 29 11.70 -10.65 -12.30
CA GLU A 29 12.05 -12.00 -12.78
C GLU A 29 11.53 -12.26 -14.20
N GLY A 30 10.35 -11.73 -14.53
CA GLY A 30 9.77 -11.78 -15.87
C GLY A 30 10.37 -10.77 -16.86
N GLY A 31 11.30 -9.91 -16.43
CA GLY A 31 11.89 -8.85 -17.26
C GLY A 31 10.97 -7.65 -17.52
N ASP A 32 9.79 -7.60 -16.89
CA ASP A 32 8.84 -6.51 -17.04
C ASP A 32 9.13 -5.39 -16.03
N LEU A 33 10.18 -4.62 -16.32
CA LEU A 33 10.61 -3.52 -15.47
C LEU A 33 9.61 -2.36 -15.43
N VAL A 34 8.82 -2.17 -16.50
CA VAL A 34 7.75 -1.17 -16.51
C VAL A 34 6.72 -1.52 -15.45
N ARG A 35 6.29 -2.79 -15.43
CA ARG A 35 5.34 -3.26 -14.43
C ARG A 35 5.88 -3.18 -13.00
N ALA A 36 7.16 -3.48 -12.80
CA ALA A 36 7.80 -3.34 -11.50
C ALA A 36 7.74 -1.89 -10.98
N VAL A 37 8.00 -0.90 -11.85
CA VAL A 37 7.91 0.52 -11.50
C VAL A 37 6.47 0.95 -11.22
N GLU A 38 5.51 0.52 -12.03
CA GLU A 38 4.09 0.79 -11.76
C GLU A 38 3.65 0.25 -10.40
N LEU A 39 4.03 -0.98 -10.06
CA LEU A 39 3.71 -1.59 -8.78
C LEU A 39 4.32 -0.81 -7.62
N ALA A 40 5.57 -0.35 -7.75
CA ALA A 40 6.21 0.48 -6.73
C ALA A 40 5.50 1.83 -6.53
N GLN A 41 5.04 2.47 -7.61
CA GLN A 41 4.26 3.72 -7.53
C GLN A 41 2.90 3.51 -6.85
N VAL A 42 2.20 2.42 -7.20
CA VAL A 42 0.92 2.09 -6.57
C VAL A 42 1.10 1.77 -5.09
N TYR A 43 2.16 1.04 -4.72
CA TYR A 43 2.48 0.76 -3.32
C TYR A 43 2.62 2.06 -2.49
N ASP A 44 3.38 3.04 -2.99
CA ASP A 44 3.58 4.32 -2.29
C ASP A 44 2.26 5.08 -2.07
N VAL A 45 1.40 5.10 -3.10
CA VAL A 45 0.07 5.73 -3.02
C VAL A 45 -0.83 5.02 -2.01
N GLU A 46 -0.91 3.69 -2.04
CA GLU A 46 -1.77 2.92 -1.14
C GLU A 46 -1.28 2.96 0.31
N ALA A 47 0.03 2.84 0.54
CA ALA A 47 0.61 2.94 1.87
C ALA A 47 0.38 4.32 2.49
N THR A 48 0.59 5.38 1.70
CA THR A 48 0.34 6.77 2.12
C THR A 48 -1.13 6.98 2.46
N ARG A 49 -2.04 6.42 1.65
CA ARG A 49 -3.47 6.50 1.88
C ARG A 49 -3.87 5.80 3.19
N MET A 50 -3.38 4.59 3.43
CA MET A 50 -3.67 3.85 4.67
C MET A 50 -3.25 4.62 5.92
N VAL A 51 -2.06 5.24 5.89
CA VAL A 51 -1.58 6.09 6.99
C VAL A 51 -2.47 7.32 7.15
N ALA A 52 -2.77 8.03 6.05
CA ALA A 52 -3.60 9.24 6.10
C ALA A 52 -5.02 8.96 6.61
N GLU A 53 -5.62 7.83 6.23
CA GLU A 53 -6.93 7.40 6.71
C GLU A 53 -6.89 7.08 8.21
N ARG A 54 -5.89 6.33 8.67
CA ARG A 54 -5.75 5.99 10.10
C ARG A 54 -5.52 7.22 10.98
N GLU A 55 -4.74 8.18 10.50
CA GLU A 55 -4.36 9.40 11.23
C GLU A 55 -5.38 10.54 11.07
N GLY A 56 -6.46 10.35 10.29
CA GLY A 56 -7.44 11.41 10.02
C GLY A 56 -6.89 12.57 9.17
N LYS A 57 -5.81 12.33 8.40
CA LYS A 57 -5.08 13.32 7.60
C LYS A 57 -5.35 13.21 6.10
N THR A 58 -6.51 12.70 5.71
CA THR A 58 -6.90 12.51 4.30
C THR A 58 -6.91 13.81 3.49
N HIS A 59 -7.04 14.97 4.15
CA HIS A 59 -6.92 16.29 3.53
C HIS A 59 -5.52 16.60 2.98
N LEU A 60 -4.49 15.84 3.37
CA LEU A 60 -3.13 15.95 2.84
C LEU A 60 -2.91 15.07 1.59
N LEU A 61 -3.87 14.21 1.23
CA LEU A 61 -3.75 13.37 0.05
C LEU A 61 -3.92 14.21 -1.23
N PRO A 62 -3.20 13.87 -2.32
CA PRO A 62 -3.40 14.50 -3.61
C PRO A 62 -4.87 14.44 -4.05
N LEU A 63 -5.36 15.53 -4.64
CA LEU A 63 -6.70 15.57 -5.22
C LEU A 63 -6.81 14.51 -6.32
N ARG A 64 -7.75 13.57 -6.17
CA ARG A 64 -8.04 12.59 -7.21
C ARG A 64 -8.55 13.32 -8.46
N ARG A 65 -7.77 13.30 -9.54
CA ARG A 65 -8.29 13.64 -10.87
C ARG A 65 -9.30 12.55 -11.25
N ARG A 66 -10.54 12.96 -11.50
CA ARG A 66 -11.59 12.10 -12.06
C ARG A 66 -11.35 11.88 -13.55
#